data_AF-A0A8X6I5G8-F1
#
_entry.id   AF-A0A8X6I5G8-F1
#
_cell.length_a   1.000
_cell.length_b   1.000
_cell.length_c   1.000
_cell.angle_alpha   90.00
_cell.angle_beta   90.00
_cell.angle_gamma   90.00
#
_symmetry.space_group_name_H-M   'P 1'
#
loop_
_entity.id
_entity.type
_entity.pdbx_description
1 polymer ?
#
loop_
_entity_poly.entity_id
_entity_poly.type
_entity_poly.pdbx_seq_one_letter_code
_entity_poly.pdbx_strand_id
1 'polypeptide(L)'
;MDNWSTSISSADKLSRISLNSTFGGTIRKNNREILFELLEWLSRSLRTFMYCFDQAKALLWHKTKRNKCIVLLSTFHEKPNINEESG
;
A
#
# COMPACT_ATOMS: atom_id res chain seq x y z
N MET A 1 -9.15 -5.19 7.10
CA MET A 1 -10.10 -4.22 6.50
C MET A 1 -10.18 -4.42 5.01
N ASP A 2 -11.39 -4.34 4.49
CA ASP A 2 -11.69 -4.50 3.08
C ASP A 2 -11.50 -3.19 2.33
N ASN A 3 -11.29 -3.32 1.02
CA ASN A 3 -11.04 -2.23 0.08
C ASN A 3 -12.22 -1.23 -0.09
N TRP A 4 -13.31 -1.44 0.64
CA TRP A 4 -14.47 -0.54 0.66
C TRP A 4 -14.25 0.65 1.60
N SER A 5 -13.67 0.41 2.78
CA SER A 5 -13.49 1.42 3.83
C SER A 5 -12.05 1.96 3.88
N THR A 6 -11.16 1.42 3.04
CA THR A 6 -9.73 1.71 3.09
C THR A 6 -9.36 2.77 2.04
N SER A 7 -9.09 3.99 2.52
CA SER A 7 -8.64 5.13 1.71
C SER A 7 -7.50 5.85 2.42
N ILE A 8 -6.59 6.47 1.65
CA ILE A 8 -5.44 7.22 2.19
C ILE A 8 -5.91 8.37 3.09
N SER A 9 -6.96 9.10 2.69
CA SER A 9 -7.59 10.13 3.55
C SER A 9 -8.12 9.59 4.87
N SER A 10 -8.67 8.36 4.89
CA SER A 10 -9.14 7.74 6.13
C SER A 10 -7.98 7.39 7.06
N ALA A 11 -6.89 6.88 6.50
CA ALA A 11 -5.66 6.63 7.24
C ALA A 11 -5.07 7.92 7.84
N ASP A 12 -5.10 9.02 7.07
CA ASP A 12 -4.65 10.33 7.53
C ASP A 12 -5.51 10.89 8.66
N LYS A 13 -6.84 10.76 8.55
CA LYS A 13 -7.77 11.14 9.63
C LYS A 13 -7.52 10.34 10.90
N LEU A 14 -7.34 9.03 10.80
CA LEU A 14 -7.04 8.18 11.95
C LEU A 14 -5.72 8.54 12.61
N SER A 15 -4.68 8.80 11.82
CA SER A 15 -3.39 9.25 12.34
C SER A 15 -3.47 10.61 13.05
N ARG A 16 -4.31 11.54 12.56
CA ARG A 16 -4.52 12.87 13.18
C ARG A 16 -5.38 12.82 14.44
N ILE A 17 -6.31 11.87 14.53
CA ILE A 17 -7.25 11.77 15.65
C ILE A 17 -6.57 11.23 16.93
N SER A 18 -5.27 10.88 16.90
CA SER A 18 -4.53 10.35 18.06
C SER A 18 -5.18 9.12 18.70
N LEU A 19 -6.00 8.39 17.93
CA LEU A 19 -6.32 7.02 18.27
C LEU A 19 -5.02 6.26 18.09
N ASN A 20 -4.48 5.64 19.15
CA ASN A 20 -3.33 4.70 19.10
C ASN A 20 -3.65 3.43 18.28
N SER A 21 -4.44 3.57 17.22
CA SER A 21 -4.97 2.54 16.37
C SER A 21 -4.20 2.52 15.07
N THR A 22 -3.48 1.44 14.85
CA THR A 22 -2.80 1.15 13.60
C THR A 22 -3.81 0.80 12.52
N PHE A 23 -3.79 1.55 11.42
CA PHE A 23 -4.63 1.33 10.25
C PHE A 23 -3.88 0.47 9.22
N GLY A 24 -4.46 -0.67 8.85
CA GLY A 24 -3.94 -1.58 7.85
C GLY A 24 -5.04 -2.12 6.94
N GLY A 25 -4.86 -2.03 5.63
CA GLY A 25 -5.87 -2.51 4.69
C GLY A 25 -5.41 -2.50 3.23
N THR A 26 -6.23 -3.11 2.37
CA THR A 26 -5.99 -3.14 0.92
C THR A 26 -6.67 -1.96 0.23
N ILE A 27 -6.06 -1.42 -0.83
CA ILE A 27 -6.54 -0.24 -1.54
C ILE A 27 -6.83 -0.52 -3.02
N ARG A 28 -7.82 0.17 -3.60
CA ARG A 28 -8.16 0.13 -5.02
C ARG A 28 -7.02 0.78 -5.80
N LYS A 29 -6.59 0.08 -6.86
CA LYS A 29 -5.68 0.63 -7.88
C LYS A 29 -6.15 1.94 -8.52
N ASN A 30 -7.44 2.29 -8.44
CA ASN A 30 -7.98 3.50 -9.07
C ASN A 30 -7.98 4.74 -8.15
N ASN A 31 -7.27 4.70 -7.02
CA ASN A 31 -7.15 5.90 -6.19
C ASN A 31 -6.27 6.94 -6.88
N ARG A 32 -6.72 8.20 -6.90
CA ARG A 32 -6.06 9.30 -7.62
C ARG A 32 -4.60 9.50 -7.20
N GLU A 33 -4.32 9.36 -5.91
CA GLU A 33 -2.96 9.49 -5.33
C GLU A 33 -2.01 8.38 -5.78
N ILE A 34 -2.57 7.24 -6.20
CA ILE A 34 -1.86 6.03 -6.56
C ILE A 34 -1.62 5.94 -8.09
N LEU A 35 -2.38 6.69 -8.89
CA LEU A 35 -2.45 6.54 -10.34
C LEU A 35 -1.13 6.87 -11.07
N PHE A 36 -0.33 7.80 -10.55
CA PHE A 36 0.92 8.21 -11.18
C PHE A 36 2.03 7.17 -11.02
N GLU A 37 2.19 6.60 -9.82
CA GLU A 37 3.18 5.51 -9.58
C GLU A 37 2.78 4.20 -10.27
N LEU A 38 1.49 4.03 -10.60
CA LEU A 38 0.98 2.89 -11.35
C LEU A 38 1.50 2.80 -12.79
N LEU A 39 1.85 3.93 -13.40
CA LEU A 39 2.35 3.98 -14.77
C LEU A 39 3.73 3.31 -14.88
N GLU A 40 4.63 3.59 -13.95
CA GLU A 40 5.94 2.94 -13.90
C GLU A 40 5.84 1.45 -13.54
N TRP A 41 4.81 1.07 -12.78
CA TRP A 41 4.57 -0.31 -12.36
C TRP A 41 4.16 -1.26 -13.50
N LEU A 42 3.48 -0.77 -14.54
CA LEU A 42 3.11 -1.58 -15.70
C LEU A 42 4.33 -2.20 -16.40
N SER A 43 5.45 -1.47 -16.40
CA SER A 43 6.72 -1.87 -17.00
C SER A 43 7.50 -2.92 -16.19
N ARG A 44 7.18 -3.12 -14.89
CA ARG A 44 7.96 -3.99 -13.99
C ARG A 44 7.73 -5.50 -14.18
N SER A 45 8.71 -6.31 -13.77
CA SER A 45 8.66 -7.78 -13.77
C SER A 45 7.65 -8.34 -12.75
N LEU A 46 7.22 -9.58 -12.97
CA LEU A 46 6.32 -10.29 -12.06
C LEU A 46 7.01 -10.55 -10.72
N ARG A 47 6.21 -10.69 -9.64
CA ARG A 47 6.67 -11.04 -8.29
C ARG A 47 7.57 -9.99 -7.63
N THR A 48 7.61 -8.78 -8.17
CA THR A 48 8.32 -7.67 -7.51
C THR A 48 7.47 -7.02 -6.43
N PHE A 49 8.12 -6.63 -5.35
CA PHE A 49 7.58 -5.79 -4.29
C PHE A 49 8.10 -4.35 -4.46
N MET A 50 7.26 -3.36 -4.20
CA MET A 50 7.66 -1.96 -4.12
C MET A 50 7.08 -1.35 -2.86
N TYR A 51 7.91 -0.58 -2.16
CA TYR A 51 7.54 0.09 -0.93
C TYR A 51 7.65 1.59 -1.18
N CYS A 52 6.58 2.31 -0.88
CA CYS A 52 6.56 3.77 -0.87
C CYS A 52 6.25 4.19 0.57
N PHE A 53 7.10 5.06 1.13
CA PHE A 53 6.95 5.57 2.49
C PHE A 53 6.64 7.04 2.41
N ASP A 54 5.47 7.42 2.94
CA ASP A 54 5.03 8.81 3.06
C ASP A 54 4.78 9.12 4.54
N GLN A 55 5.75 9.79 5.17
CA GLN A 55 5.70 10.17 6.58
C GLN A 55 5.36 8.98 7.51
N ALA A 56 4.12 8.90 8.00
CA ALA A 56 3.62 7.84 8.88
C ALA A 56 2.87 6.71 8.13
N LYS A 57 3.01 6.63 6.81
CA LYS A 57 2.30 5.68 5.94
C LYS A 57 3.30 4.89 5.12
N ALA A 58 3.15 3.58 5.12
CA ALA A 58 3.84 2.65 4.25
C ALA A 58 2.84 2.03 3.27
N LEU A 59 3.14 2.17 1.99
CA LEU A 59 2.38 1.60 0.89
C LEU A 59 3.22 0.48 0.27
N LEU A 60 2.70 -0.75 0.35
CA LEU A 60 3.28 -1.93 -0.28
C LEU A 60 2.51 -2.29 -1.54
N TRP A 61 3.27 -2.47 -2.60
CA TRP A 61 2.82 -2.88 -3.91
C TRP A 61 3.36 -4.25 -4.23
N HIS A 62 2.49 -5.20 -4.53
CA HIS A 62 2.90 -6.55 -4.91
C HIS A 62 2.29 -6.98 -6.25
N LYS A 63 3.16 -7.25 -7.23
CA LYS A 63 2.78 -7.69 -8.58
C LYS A 63 2.63 -9.21 -8.64
N THR A 64 1.43 -9.69 -8.38
CA THR A 64 1.12 -11.13 -8.46
C THR A 64 1.04 -11.63 -9.90
N LYS A 65 0.42 -10.87 -10.81
CA LYS A 65 0.23 -11.24 -12.23
C LYS A 65 0.42 -10.02 -13.14
N ARG A 66 0.55 -10.25 -14.45
CA ARG A 66 0.86 -9.21 -15.44
C ARG A 66 -0.08 -8.00 -15.39
N ASN A 67 -1.35 -8.23 -15.06
CA ASN A 67 -2.38 -7.19 -14.94
C ASN A 67 -3.10 -7.18 -13.57
N LYS A 68 -2.54 -7.86 -12.55
CA LYS A 68 -3.11 -7.88 -11.19
C LYS A 68 -2.05 -7.45 -10.18
N CYS A 69 -2.45 -6.52 -9.32
CA CYS A 69 -1.64 -5.98 -8.24
C CYS A 69 -2.42 -6.10 -6.93
N ILE A 70 -1.70 -6.31 -5.83
CA ILE A 70 -2.19 -6.10 -4.48
C ILE A 70 -1.51 -4.84 -3.97
N VAL A 71 -2.32 -3.87 -3.55
CA VAL A 71 -1.85 -2.65 -2.91
C VAL A 71 -2.28 -2.70 -1.45
N LEU A 72 -1.32 -2.60 -0.55
CA LEU A 72 -1.51 -2.65 0.88
C LEU A 72 -1.04 -1.31 1.47
N LEU A 73 -1.89 -0.68 2.27
CA LEU A 73 -1.53 0.49 3.06
C LEU A 73 -1.43 0.07 4.52
N SER A 74 -0.31 0.45 5.15
CA SER A 74 -0.08 0.32 6.59
C SER A 74 0.36 1.66 7.14
N THR A 75 -0.09 2.02 8.32
CA THR A 75 0.37 3.22 9.06
C THR A 75 1.34 2.87 10.20
N PHE A 76 1.68 1.58 10.33
CA PHE A 76 2.50 1.08 11.44
C PHE A 76 3.95 0.79 11.04
N HIS A 77 4.18 0.40 9.79
CA HIS A 77 5.48 -0.08 9.37
C HIS A 77 6.36 1.07 8.91
N GLU A 78 7.44 1.34 9.64
CA GLU A 78 8.47 2.31 9.24
C GLU A 78 9.56 1.68 8.35
N LYS A 79 9.62 0.34 8.27
CA LYS A 79 10.66 -0.39 7.53
C LYS A 79 10.06 -1.47 6.62
N PRO A 80 10.61 -1.67 5.41
CA PRO A 80 10.23 -2.79 4.56
C PRO A 80 10.81 -4.08 5.14
N ASN A 81 9.96 -5.08 5.36
CA ASN A 81 10.38 -6.44 5.68
C ASN A 81 9.80 -7.39 4.62
N ILE A 82 10.66 -8.15 3.96
CA ILE A 82 10.30 -9.17 2.97
C ILE A 82 10.64 -10.50 3.63
N ASN A 83 9.64 -11.36 3.82
CA ASN A 83 9.90 -12.73 4.26
C ASN A 83 10.44 -13.54 3.07
N GLU A 84 11.69 -14.00 3.18
CA GLU A 84 12.39 -14.73 2.11
C GLU A 84 11.75 -16.09 1.78
N GLU A 85 10.95 -16.67 2.70
CA GLU A 85 10.20 -17.91 2.43
C GLU A 85 9.06 -17.74 1.42
N SER A 86 8.57 -16.51 1.22
CA SER A 86 7.47 -16.20 0.30
C SER A 86 7.92 -15.45 -0.96
N GLY A 87 9.24 -15.24 -1.11
CA GLY A 87 9.90 -14.51 -2.21
C GLY A 87 9.62 -15.10 -3.58
#